data_AF-A0A2E5VG41-F1
#
_entry.id   AF-A0A2E5VG41-F1
#
_cell.length_a   1.000
_cell.length_b   1.000
_cell.length_c   1.000
_cell.angle_alpha   90.00
_cell.angle_beta   90.00
_cell.angle_gamma   90.00
#
_symmetry.space_group_name_H-M   'P 1'
#
loop_
_entity.id
_entity.type
_entity.pdbx_description
1 polymer ?
#
loop_
_entity_poly.entity_id
_entity_poly.type
_entity_poly.pdbx_seq_one_letter_code
_entity_poly.pdbx_strand_id
1 'polypeptide(L)'
;MLKALILIGLATIPVTMGAWILRPLDRAAKNRKHPTRFTMLDFFGLVFLAQIPLAVIHSLVFDGNGWLVWFFDVLAWIGSLVIWWFGVKTFSNAGIRSTWIRAGLVFLALPMAFYGSFAVVVIASLLWTPANLETEWVIIFVVLEVGLLTGIASSAHYTRFAISATTESPPQE
;
A
#
# COMPACT_ATOMS: atom_id res chain seq x y z
N MET A 1 -9.87 -25.69 -1.63
CA MET A 1 -9.65 -24.84 -2.83
C MET A 1 -9.93 -23.36 -2.59
N LEU A 2 -11.11 -22.98 -2.06
CA LEU A 2 -11.45 -21.56 -1.82
C LEU A 2 -10.42 -20.80 -0.95
N LYS A 3 -9.98 -21.39 0.17
CA LYS A 3 -8.95 -20.81 1.05
C LYS A 3 -7.60 -20.57 0.34
N ALA A 4 -7.22 -21.45 -0.59
CA ALA A 4 -5.98 -21.30 -1.36
C ALA A 4 -6.10 -20.21 -2.45
N LEU A 5 -7.27 -20.09 -3.10
CA LEU A 5 -7.56 -19.00 -4.04
C LEU A 5 -7.61 -17.64 -3.35
N ILE A 6 -8.19 -17.57 -2.15
CA ILE A 6 -8.17 -16.35 -1.33
C ILE A 6 -6.74 -15.98 -0.97
N LEU A 7 -5.91 -16.93 -0.54
CA LEU A 7 -4.48 -16.69 -0.24
C LEU A 7 -3.68 -16.22 -1.47
N ILE A 8 -3.93 -16.81 -2.64
CA ILE A 8 -3.28 -16.41 -3.90
C ILE A 8 -3.75 -15.01 -4.34
N GLY A 9 -5.06 -14.72 -4.21
CA GLY A 9 -5.61 -13.39 -4.45
C GLY A 9 -5.02 -12.34 -3.50
N LEU A 10 -4.86 -12.69 -2.23
CA LEU A 10 -4.25 -11.85 -1.19
C LEU A 10 -2.78 -11.54 -1.50
N ALA A 11 -2.09 -12.42 -2.22
CA ALA A 11 -0.69 -12.21 -2.59
C ALA A 11 -0.53 -11.45 -3.92
N THR A 12 -1.39 -11.70 -4.90
CA THR A 12 -1.19 -11.24 -6.29
C THR A 12 -1.87 -9.90 -6.61
N ILE A 13 -3.04 -9.64 -6.04
CA ILE A 13 -3.79 -8.40 -6.27
C ILE A 13 -3.09 -7.20 -5.63
N PRO A 14 -2.52 -7.30 -4.41
CA PRO A 14 -1.73 -6.21 -3.83
C PRO A 14 -0.53 -5.79 -4.65
N VAL A 15 0.18 -6.78 -5.21
CA VAL A 15 1.35 -6.52 -6.05
C VAL A 15 0.96 -5.79 -7.34
N THR A 16 -0.14 -6.19 -7.97
CA THR A 16 -0.59 -5.59 -9.23
C THR A 16 -1.21 -4.20 -9.05
N MET A 17 -2.03 -3.99 -8.02
CA MET A 17 -2.57 -2.65 -7.70
C MET A 17 -1.48 -1.69 -7.22
N GLY A 18 -0.58 -2.14 -6.34
CA GLY A 18 0.58 -1.35 -5.91
C GLY A 18 1.45 -0.93 -7.10
N ALA A 19 1.70 -1.85 -8.04
CA ALA A 19 2.42 -1.53 -9.27
C ALA A 19 1.67 -0.49 -10.14
N TRP A 20 0.34 -0.55 -10.20
CA TRP A 20 -0.45 0.39 -10.98
C TRP A 20 -0.45 1.81 -10.38
N ILE A 21 -0.50 1.91 -9.06
CA ILE A 21 -0.44 3.20 -8.33
C ILE A 21 0.94 3.83 -8.48
N LEU A 22 1.99 3.01 -8.39
CA LEU A 22 3.37 3.47 -8.49
C LEU A 22 3.83 3.68 -9.94
N ARG A 23 3.08 3.22 -10.96
CA ARG A 23 3.45 3.36 -12.38
C ARG A 23 3.82 4.79 -12.83
N PRO A 24 3.07 5.85 -12.48
CA PRO A 24 3.43 7.21 -12.85
C PRO A 24 4.78 7.63 -12.26
N LEU A 25 5.03 7.21 -11.02
CA LEU A 25 6.27 7.47 -10.31
C LEU A 25 7.43 6.64 -10.87
N ASP A 26 7.20 5.37 -11.23
CA ASP A 26 8.19 4.51 -11.89
C ASP A 26 8.60 5.07 -13.26
N ARG A 27 7.65 5.63 -14.02
CA ARG A 27 7.94 6.36 -15.26
C ARG A 27 8.82 7.60 -15.01
N ALA A 28 8.49 8.40 -14.00
CA ALA A 28 9.31 9.57 -13.64
C ALA A 28 10.72 9.17 -13.15
N ALA A 29 10.80 8.12 -12.34
CA ALA A 29 12.04 7.56 -11.81
C ALA A 29 12.97 7.03 -12.92
N LYS A 30 12.43 6.34 -13.92
CA LYS A 30 13.18 5.82 -15.08
C LYS A 30 13.81 6.93 -15.92
N ASN A 31 13.14 8.09 -15.99
CA ASN A 31 13.62 9.22 -16.78
C ASN A 31 14.69 10.05 -16.05
N ARG A 32 14.61 10.21 -14.73
CA ARG A 32 15.52 11.07 -13.96
C ARG A 32 16.73 10.34 -13.35
N LYS A 33 16.60 9.05 -12.98
CA LYS A 33 17.66 8.18 -12.43
C LYS A 33 18.51 8.81 -11.31
N HIS A 34 17.91 9.61 -10.42
CA HIS A 34 18.64 10.15 -9.27
C HIS A 34 19.08 9.04 -8.31
N PRO A 35 20.20 9.21 -7.57
CA PRO A 35 20.67 8.23 -6.61
C PRO A 35 19.65 8.02 -5.49
N THR A 36 19.49 6.77 -5.05
CA THR A 36 18.60 6.42 -3.93
C THR A 36 19.11 7.07 -2.64
N ARG A 37 18.27 7.87 -1.98
CA ARG A 37 18.61 8.54 -0.71
C ARG A 37 17.70 8.03 0.37
N PHE A 38 18.29 7.57 1.46
CA PHE A 38 17.55 7.10 2.62
C PHE A 38 17.40 8.22 3.65
N THR A 39 16.21 8.38 4.22
CA THR A 39 15.94 9.37 5.28
C THR A 39 15.33 8.70 6.50
N MET A 40 15.46 9.30 7.69
CA MET A 40 14.78 8.80 8.89
C MET A 40 13.26 8.69 8.71
N LEU A 41 12.68 9.58 7.89
CA LEU A 41 11.26 9.55 7.59
C LEU A 41 10.85 8.24 6.90
N ASP A 42 11.68 7.74 5.98
CA ASP A 42 11.42 6.47 5.33
C ASP A 42 11.44 5.31 6.33
N PHE A 43 12.37 5.33 7.30
CA PHE A 43 12.43 4.33 8.35
C PHE A 43 11.17 4.31 9.22
N PHE A 44 10.69 5.47 9.66
CA PHE A 44 9.41 5.56 10.39
C PHE A 44 8.23 5.13 9.53
N GLY A 45 8.26 5.41 8.24
CA GLY A 45 7.29 4.92 7.27
C GLY A 45 7.20 3.40 7.21
N LEU A 46 8.34 2.70 7.24
CA LEU A 46 8.37 1.23 7.29
C LEU A 46 7.71 0.69 8.57
N VAL A 47 8.07 1.27 9.72
CA VAL A 47 7.48 0.86 11.01
C VAL A 47 5.97 1.08 11.00
N PHE A 48 5.52 2.24 10.52
CA PHE A 48 4.10 2.54 10.38
C PHE A 48 3.38 1.58 9.44
N LEU A 49 4.01 1.23 8.31
CA LEU A 49 3.47 0.28 7.33
C LEU A 49 3.40 -1.16 7.87
N ALA A 50 4.32 -1.54 8.77
CA ALA A 50 4.30 -2.87 9.37
C ALA A 50 3.30 -2.99 10.53
N GLN A 51 3.02 -1.91 11.25
CA GLN A 51 2.18 -1.91 12.45
C GLN A 51 0.72 -2.29 12.20
N ILE A 52 0.09 -1.72 11.17
CA ILE A 52 -1.34 -1.97 10.89
C ILE A 52 -1.61 -3.44 10.54
N PRO A 53 -0.89 -4.11 9.61
CA PRO A 53 -1.18 -5.50 9.29
C PRO A 53 -0.90 -6.42 10.49
N LEU A 54 0.12 -6.14 11.29
CA LEU A 54 0.38 -6.87 12.54
C LEU A 54 -0.77 -6.70 13.54
N ALA A 55 -1.26 -5.47 13.75
CA ALA A 55 -2.40 -5.21 14.61
C ALA A 55 -3.66 -5.96 14.14
N VAL A 56 -3.90 -5.99 12.82
CA VAL A 56 -5.02 -6.73 12.21
C VAL A 56 -4.87 -8.24 12.42
N ILE A 57 -3.70 -8.82 12.11
CA ILE A 57 -3.42 -10.25 12.29
C ILE A 57 -3.64 -10.65 13.76
N HIS A 58 -3.08 -9.89 14.70
CA HIS A 58 -3.22 -10.18 16.12
C HIS A 58 -4.65 -9.93 16.61
N SER A 59 -5.42 -9.00 16.03
CA SER A 59 -6.84 -8.83 16.40
C SER A 59 -7.77 -9.93 15.87
N LEU A 60 -7.47 -10.51 14.70
CA LEU A 60 -8.37 -11.43 13.98
C LEU A 60 -8.01 -12.90 14.15
N VAL A 61 -6.76 -13.22 14.45
CA VAL A 61 -6.24 -14.60 14.50
C VAL A 61 -5.96 -15.04 15.96
N PHE A 62 -6.50 -14.32 16.94
CA PHE A 62 -6.18 -14.49 18.37
C PHE A 62 -6.59 -15.87 18.95
N ASP A 63 -7.44 -16.62 18.25
CA ASP A 63 -8.02 -17.88 18.76
C ASP A 63 -7.22 -19.16 18.41
N GLY A 64 -5.92 -19.15 18.74
CA GLY A 64 -5.26 -20.39 19.19
C GLY A 64 -4.33 -21.15 18.22
N ASN A 65 -4.06 -20.66 17.01
CA ASN A 65 -3.06 -21.29 16.12
C ASN A 65 -1.82 -20.40 15.95
N GLY A 66 -0.88 -20.50 16.90
CA GLY A 66 0.34 -19.69 16.93
C GLY A 66 1.23 -19.82 15.68
N TRP A 67 1.21 -20.98 15.01
CA TRP A 67 1.92 -21.16 13.73
C TRP A 67 1.33 -20.26 12.63
N LEU A 68 0.00 -20.15 12.57
CA LEU A 68 -0.68 -19.36 11.57
C LEU A 68 -0.45 -17.86 11.78
N VAL A 69 -0.48 -17.40 13.04
CA VAL A 69 -0.13 -16.01 13.42
C VAL A 69 1.30 -15.70 12.98
N TRP A 70 2.26 -16.54 13.34
CA TRP A 70 3.67 -16.36 12.96
C TRP A 70 3.86 -16.31 11.44
N PHE A 71 3.21 -17.23 10.71
CA PHE A 71 3.28 -17.25 9.25
C PHE A 71 2.76 -15.95 8.62
N PHE A 72 1.62 -15.44 9.10
CA PHE A 72 1.07 -14.18 8.61
C PHE A 72 1.91 -12.97 9.02
N ASP A 73 2.51 -12.97 10.21
CA ASP A 73 3.44 -11.91 10.65
C ASP A 73 4.64 -11.84 9.71
N VAL A 74 5.25 -12.99 9.37
CA VAL A 74 6.38 -13.06 8.42
C VAL A 74 5.97 -12.51 7.05
N LEU A 75 4.79 -12.89 6.54
CA LEU A 75 4.29 -12.36 5.27
C LEU A 75 4.03 -10.85 5.32
N ALA A 76 3.46 -10.35 6.42
CA ALA A 76 3.23 -8.91 6.62
C ALA A 76 4.54 -8.13 6.63
N TRP A 77 5.57 -8.64 7.32
CA TRP A 77 6.90 -8.05 7.33
C TRP A 77 7.54 -8.01 5.95
N ILE A 78 7.54 -9.15 5.24
CA ILE A 78 8.12 -9.23 3.88
C ILE A 78 7.38 -8.29 2.93
N GLY A 79 6.04 -8.31 2.94
CA GLY A 79 5.22 -7.45 2.08
C GLY A 79 5.47 -5.96 2.35
N SER A 80 5.51 -5.58 3.63
CA SER A 80 5.80 -4.20 4.06
C SER A 80 7.19 -3.77 3.59
N LEU A 81 8.21 -4.60 3.82
CA LEU A 81 9.60 -4.29 3.43
C LEU A 81 9.76 -4.16 1.92
N VAL A 82 9.12 -5.04 1.14
CA VAL A 82 9.14 -4.99 -0.33
C VAL A 82 8.51 -3.69 -0.82
N ILE A 83 7.28 -3.39 -0.41
CA ILE A 83 6.55 -2.20 -0.89
C ILE A 83 7.23 -0.91 -0.44
N TRP A 84 7.68 -0.87 0.81
CA TRP A 84 8.47 0.23 1.32
C TRP A 84 9.74 0.46 0.51
N TRP A 85 10.53 -0.59 0.26
CA TRP A 85 11.78 -0.47 -0.48
C TRP A 85 11.53 0.06 -1.90
N PHE A 86 10.54 -0.50 -2.59
CA PHE A 86 10.14 -0.01 -3.92
C PHE A 86 9.64 1.44 -3.86
N GLY A 87 8.87 1.81 -2.85
CA GLY A 87 8.42 3.19 -2.63
C GLY A 87 9.58 4.16 -2.50
N VAL A 88 10.45 3.93 -1.51
CA VAL A 88 11.62 4.78 -1.20
C VAL A 88 12.54 4.91 -2.40
N LYS A 89 12.83 3.79 -3.07
CA LYS A 89 13.64 3.77 -4.28
C LYS A 89 12.99 4.61 -5.37
N THR A 90 11.69 4.46 -5.60
CA THR A 90 10.99 5.19 -6.65
C THR A 90 10.89 6.69 -6.33
N PHE A 91 10.60 7.08 -5.08
CA PHE A 91 10.58 8.49 -4.65
C PHE A 91 11.94 9.16 -4.85
N SER A 92 13.01 8.46 -4.46
CA SER A 92 14.38 8.97 -4.61
C SER A 92 14.76 9.13 -6.08
N ASN A 93 14.49 8.10 -6.90
CA ASN A 93 14.79 8.13 -8.33
C ASN A 93 13.98 9.19 -9.08
N ALA A 94 12.75 9.48 -8.63
CA ALA A 94 11.92 10.56 -9.15
C ALA A 94 12.44 11.96 -8.75
N GLY A 95 13.47 12.07 -7.90
CA GLY A 95 14.08 13.34 -7.52
C GLY A 95 13.27 14.14 -6.50
N ILE A 96 12.42 13.48 -5.72
CA ILE A 96 11.60 14.15 -4.70
C ILE A 96 12.51 14.57 -3.54
N ARG A 97 12.84 15.87 -3.47
CA ARG A 97 13.71 16.46 -2.44
C ARG A 97 12.95 17.10 -1.28
N SER A 98 11.71 17.55 -1.50
CA SER A 98 10.91 18.18 -0.44
C SER A 98 10.50 17.16 0.62
N THR A 99 10.88 17.43 1.87
CA THR A 99 10.58 16.57 3.03
C THR A 99 9.08 16.36 3.21
N TRP A 100 8.27 17.40 3.03
CA TRP A 100 6.81 17.33 3.19
C TRP A 100 6.13 16.48 2.12
N ILE A 101 6.57 16.63 0.87
CA ILE A 101 6.04 15.82 -0.24
C ILE A 101 6.38 14.34 0.00
N ARG A 102 7.64 14.07 0.37
CA ARG A 102 8.09 12.72 0.72
C ARG A 102 7.34 12.15 1.92
N ALA A 103 7.08 12.96 2.94
CA ALA A 103 6.27 12.56 4.10
C ALA A 103 4.87 12.10 3.70
N GLY A 104 4.16 12.90 2.90
CA GLY A 104 2.83 12.53 2.40
C GLY A 104 2.86 11.25 1.56
N LEU A 105 3.89 11.07 0.73
CA LEU A 105 4.01 9.85 -0.07
C LEU A 105 4.27 8.61 0.79
N VAL A 106 5.11 8.72 1.82
CA VAL A 106 5.49 7.60 2.68
C VAL A 106 4.41 7.24 3.70
N PHE A 107 3.73 8.23 4.29
CA PHE A 107 2.74 7.98 5.36
C PHE A 107 1.30 7.92 4.88
N LEU A 108 0.98 8.44 3.69
CA LEU A 108 -0.38 8.43 3.16
C LEU A 108 -0.48 7.57 1.91
N ALA A 109 0.27 7.90 0.86
CA ALA A 109 0.10 7.24 -0.44
C ALA A 109 0.53 5.77 -0.41
N LEU A 110 1.68 5.48 0.20
CA LEU A 110 2.23 4.14 0.26
C LEU A 110 1.41 3.18 1.14
N PRO A 111 0.95 3.58 2.34
CA PRO A 111 0.06 2.75 3.15
C PRO A 111 -1.33 2.60 2.51
N MET A 112 -1.89 3.65 1.90
CA MET A 112 -3.15 3.51 1.15
C MET A 112 -3.02 2.56 -0.03
N ALA A 113 -1.92 2.61 -0.77
CA ALA A 113 -1.68 1.68 -1.88
C ALA A 113 -1.59 0.23 -1.37
N PHE A 114 -0.91 0.02 -0.24
CA PHE A 114 -0.78 -1.29 0.36
C PHE A 114 -2.11 -1.81 0.93
N TYR A 115 -2.71 -1.12 1.89
CA TYR A 115 -3.94 -1.57 2.55
C TYR A 115 -5.16 -1.52 1.64
N GLY A 116 -5.26 -0.51 0.78
CA GLY A 116 -6.29 -0.42 -0.25
C GLY A 116 -6.35 -1.67 -1.09
N SER A 117 -5.19 -2.17 -1.47
CA SER A 117 -5.13 -3.38 -2.28
C SER A 117 -5.48 -4.67 -1.52
N PHE A 118 -5.17 -4.77 -0.23
CA PHE A 118 -5.59 -5.91 0.61
C PHE A 118 -7.09 -5.94 0.82
N ALA A 119 -7.67 -4.79 1.14
CA ALA A 119 -9.08 -4.72 1.49
C ALA A 119 -9.99 -4.92 0.27
N VAL A 120 -9.56 -4.55 -0.94
CA VAL A 120 -10.26 -4.95 -2.20
C VAL A 120 -10.36 -6.47 -2.32
N VAL A 121 -9.29 -7.22 -2.00
CA VAL A 121 -9.35 -8.69 -2.05
C VAL A 121 -10.31 -9.25 -1.02
N VAL A 122 -10.25 -8.75 0.21
CA VAL A 122 -11.11 -9.22 1.31
C VAL A 122 -12.58 -8.98 0.96
N ILE A 123 -12.92 -7.77 0.50
CA ILE A 123 -14.28 -7.40 0.12
C ILE A 123 -14.77 -8.24 -1.06
N ALA A 124 -13.97 -8.36 -2.12
CA ALA A 124 -14.32 -9.19 -3.27
C ALA A 124 -14.54 -10.67 -2.88
N SER A 125 -13.75 -11.18 -1.93
CA SER A 125 -13.90 -12.54 -1.39
C SER A 125 -15.22 -12.72 -0.64
N LEU A 126 -15.62 -11.72 0.14
CA LEU A 126 -16.84 -11.75 0.95
C LEU A 126 -18.09 -11.61 0.08
N LEU A 127 -18.07 -10.72 -0.92
CA LEU A 127 -19.16 -10.57 -1.89
C LEU A 127 -19.39 -11.83 -2.73
N TRP A 128 -18.36 -12.66 -2.92
CA TRP A 128 -18.47 -13.93 -3.65
C TRP A 128 -19.10 -15.08 -2.84
N THR A 129 -19.31 -14.90 -1.53
CA THR A 129 -19.98 -15.88 -0.65
C THR A 129 -21.38 -15.39 -0.25
N PRO A 130 -22.39 -15.50 -1.13
CA PRO A 130 -23.71 -14.88 -0.91
C PRO A 130 -24.59 -15.59 0.14
N ALA A 131 -24.16 -16.70 0.74
CA ALA A 131 -25.08 -17.57 1.43
C ALA A 131 -25.62 -17.05 2.79
N ASN A 132 -24.94 -16.10 3.47
CA ASN A 132 -25.32 -15.67 4.83
C ASN A 132 -24.83 -14.25 5.24
N LEU A 133 -24.51 -13.34 4.31
CA LEU A 133 -24.09 -11.98 4.69
C LEU A 133 -25.31 -11.08 4.93
N GLU A 134 -25.46 -10.59 6.16
CA GLU A 134 -26.50 -9.60 6.49
C GLU A 134 -26.27 -8.32 5.67
N THR A 135 -27.37 -7.64 5.29
CA THR A 135 -27.32 -6.44 4.43
C THR A 135 -26.43 -5.33 4.99
N GLU A 136 -26.35 -5.22 6.32
CA GLU A 136 -25.49 -4.24 7.01
C GLU A 136 -23.99 -4.45 6.71
N TRP A 137 -23.54 -5.72 6.71
CA TRP A 137 -22.15 -6.06 6.37
C TRP A 137 -21.83 -5.74 4.91
N VAL A 138 -22.76 -6.00 3.99
CA VAL A 138 -22.58 -5.66 2.57
C VAL A 138 -22.40 -4.14 2.39
N ILE A 139 -23.19 -3.32 3.08
CA ILE A 139 -23.06 -1.85 3.02
C ILE A 139 -21.71 -1.40 3.57
N ILE A 140 -21.28 -1.94 4.72
CA ILE A 140 -19.98 -1.62 5.32
C ILE A 140 -18.84 -1.97 4.35
N PHE A 141 -18.89 -3.14 3.70
CA PHE A 141 -17.87 -3.55 2.74
C PHE A 141 -17.86 -2.67 1.49
N VAL A 142 -19.01 -2.29 0.95
CA VAL A 142 -19.08 -1.37 -0.21
C VAL A 142 -18.52 0.01 0.16
N VAL A 143 -18.86 0.55 1.33
CA VAL A 143 -18.33 1.85 1.78
C VAL A 143 -16.82 1.79 1.98
N LEU A 144 -16.30 0.71 2.57
CA LEU A 144 -14.86 0.45 2.67
C LEU A 144 -14.21 0.40 1.28
N GLU A 145 -14.79 -0.36 0.35
CA GLU A 145 -14.25 -0.50 -1.02
C GLU A 145 -14.18 0.84 -1.74
N VAL A 146 -15.27 1.62 -1.70
CA VAL A 146 -15.31 2.96 -2.28
C VAL A 146 -14.29 3.88 -1.60
N GLY A 147 -14.17 3.83 -0.27
CA GLY A 147 -13.16 4.59 0.49
C GLY A 147 -11.72 4.22 0.11
N LEU A 148 -11.46 2.95 -0.17
CA LEU A 148 -10.14 2.46 -0.56
C LEU A 148 -9.83 2.82 -2.01
N LEU A 149 -10.79 2.68 -2.93
CA LEU A 149 -10.63 3.08 -4.33
C LEU A 149 -10.43 4.60 -4.45
N THR A 150 -11.16 5.39 -3.65
CA THR A 150 -10.96 6.85 -3.58
C THR A 150 -9.62 7.21 -2.94
N GLY A 151 -9.17 6.50 -1.90
CA GLY A 151 -7.83 6.66 -1.33
C GLY A 151 -6.71 6.33 -2.33
N ILE A 152 -6.89 5.26 -3.11
CA ILE A 152 -6.00 4.86 -4.20
C ILE A 152 -5.96 5.92 -5.31
N ALA A 153 -7.12 6.41 -5.75
CA ALA A 153 -7.22 7.46 -6.76
C ALA A 153 -6.58 8.77 -6.27
N SER A 154 -6.82 9.11 -5.00
CA SER A 154 -6.23 10.29 -4.34
C SER A 154 -4.71 10.15 -4.23
N SER A 155 -4.21 8.96 -3.91
CA SER A 155 -2.76 8.66 -3.87
C SER A 155 -2.12 8.78 -5.26
N ALA A 156 -2.80 8.30 -6.30
CA ALA A 156 -2.34 8.46 -7.68
C ALA A 156 -2.35 9.93 -8.11
N HIS A 157 -3.38 10.69 -7.73
CA HIS A 157 -3.48 12.13 -7.99
C HIS A 157 -2.36 12.90 -7.27
N TYR A 158 -2.17 12.64 -5.97
CA TYR A 158 -1.13 13.26 -5.16
C TYR A 158 0.27 12.94 -5.70
N THR A 159 0.50 11.71 -6.18
CA THR A 159 1.76 11.31 -6.82
C THR A 159 2.02 12.13 -8.08
N ARG A 160 1.00 12.37 -8.92
CA ARG A 160 1.14 13.20 -10.11
C ARG A 160 1.43 14.66 -9.76
N PHE A 161 0.73 15.20 -8.76
CA PHE A 161 0.97 16.53 -8.22
C PHE A 161 2.39 16.69 -7.66
N ALA A 162 2.86 15.71 -6.89
CA ALA A 162 4.22 15.70 -6.35
C ALA A 162 5.27 15.75 -7.48
N ILE A 163 5.04 15.02 -8.58
CA ILE A 163 5.93 15.03 -9.74
C ILE A 163 5.91 16.42 -10.40
N SER A 164 4.73 17.02 -10.64
CA SER A 164 4.63 18.33 -11.29
C SER A 164 5.26 19.46 -10.44
N ALA A 165 5.04 19.45 -9.13
CA ALA A 165 5.64 20.41 -8.21
C ALA A 165 7.18 20.35 -8.20
N THR A 166 7.76 19.16 -8.47
CA THR A 166 9.23 19.01 -8.56
C THR A 166 9.80 19.37 -9.93
N THR A 167 9.01 19.40 -11.01
CA THR A 167 9.47 19.87 -12.33
C THR A 167 9.52 21.40 -12.44
N GLU A 168 8.68 22.12 -11.70
CA GLU A 168 8.55 23.58 -11.82
C GLU A 168 9.55 24.36 -10.95
N SER A 169 10.28 23.69 -10.07
CA SER A 169 11.34 24.34 -9.28
C SER A 169 12.58 24.54 -10.15
N PRO A 170 13.02 25.77 -10.45
CA PRO A 170 14.25 26.00 -11.20
C PRO A 170 15.43 25.35 -10.47
N PRO A 171 16.48 24.89 -11.19
CA PRO A 171 17.66 24.34 -10.55
C PRO A 171 18.23 25.40 -9.61
N GLN A 172 18.17 25.12 -8.31
CA GLN A 172 18.92 25.89 -7.32
C GLN A 172 20.38 25.48 -7.49
N GLU A 173 21.13 26.33 -8.19
CA GLU A 173 22.60 26.32 -8.26
C GLU A 173 23.21 26.54 -6.88
#